data_AF-A0A0F9BZE5-F1
#
_entry.id   AF-A0A0F9BZE5-F1
#
_cell.length_a   1.000
_cell.length_b   1.000
_cell.length_c   1.000
_cell.angle_alpha   90.00
_cell.angle_beta   90.00
_cell.angle_gamma   90.00
#
_symmetry.space_group_name_H-M   'P 1'
#
loop_
_entity.id
_entity.type
_entity.pdbx_description
1 polymer ?
#
loop_
_entity_poly.entity_id
_entity_poly.type
_entity_poly.pdbx_seq_one_letter_code
_entity_poly.pdbx_strand_id
1 'polypeptide(L)'
;VTVAYNTWINQAATPGATTFIDGGATAIDSLSIVGNHINADADVAALIFSDQADTNLLITKNTVIQEDIDQFCVELTSTATGIITDNVFANLGGSAFILDSGSCHVEGNMANVAIDAPSFPFPTEPAEGRHTGTGNVYYVDSGTPGAGDGESWGTAVATLEAGINLCTANRGDTIYVAAAHAETIGGAGAIDVDLVGITIIGLGNGSEMPTFSYDTDVDTFILGADGDSATIKNLRFIATVTAVATAIEVEAGCINWTIENCTFETQTTTTDEFIDTITIAAAADRGTIKDCFFFGDPGSNTGPQSAINFLDCDYLKIIGNEIFGDRAIACIQNETTASNHITIKDNILFNGIIGGNAGLNTEPGIELVATTTGAIVNNTIICNEANPQASIIAADCFLAGNTYSETESTARSEPIGIANLFDVDTLGLLGLGKGKIIYCDSSESTGLEDGLTWATATDTIDEAIDLATASVGDVILVAPGHAENIASAAAVDADVIGLTIWGLGNGSLVPTLSFTAADGTVLVQADNVTFKNIRFLTS
;
A
#
# COMPACT_ATOMS: atom_id res chain seq x y z
N VAL A 1 1.10 30.10 29.89
CA VAL A 1 0.69 29.43 31.16
C VAL A 1 0.33 27.99 30.84
N THR A 2 0.57 27.00 31.70
CA THR A 2 0.24 25.59 31.38
C THR A 2 -0.58 24.94 32.49
N VAL A 3 -1.73 24.37 32.12
CA VAL A 3 -2.59 23.55 32.99
C VAL A 3 -2.66 22.16 32.37
N ALA A 4 -2.01 21.16 32.97
CA ALA A 4 -1.89 19.85 32.33
C ALA A 4 -2.04 18.66 33.28
N TYR A 5 -2.66 17.59 32.77
CA TYR A 5 -2.78 16.27 33.41
C TYR A 5 -3.47 16.25 34.78
N ASN A 6 -4.48 17.11 34.95
CA ASN A 6 -5.26 17.18 36.18
C ASN A 6 -6.63 16.51 36.01
N THR A 7 -7.23 16.11 37.13
CA THR A 7 -8.62 15.64 37.18
C THR A 7 -9.45 16.60 38.02
N TRP A 8 -10.53 17.11 37.44
CA TRP A 8 -11.44 18.07 38.06
C TRP A 8 -12.86 17.50 38.00
N ILE A 9 -13.46 17.26 39.16
CA ILE A 9 -14.78 16.62 39.27
C ILE A 9 -15.65 17.43 40.24
N ASN A 10 -16.85 17.82 39.83
CA ASN A 10 -17.87 18.30 40.76
C ASN A 10 -18.70 17.10 41.27
N GLN A 11 -18.86 16.97 42.60
CA GLN A 11 -19.42 15.76 43.24
C GLN A 11 -20.80 15.97 43.89
N ALA A 12 -21.45 17.13 43.70
CA ALA A 12 -22.71 17.45 44.36
C ALA A 12 -23.81 17.89 43.38
N ALA A 13 -25.03 17.41 43.60
CA ALA A 13 -26.26 17.76 42.86
C ALA A 13 -26.75 19.21 43.15
N THR A 14 -25.84 20.18 43.24
CA THR A 14 -26.18 21.58 43.52
C THR A 14 -25.23 22.49 42.72
N PRO A 15 -25.76 23.54 42.05
CA PRO A 15 -25.01 24.50 41.23
C PRO A 15 -23.78 25.02 41.95
N GLY A 16 -22.57 24.63 41.53
CA GLY A 16 -21.40 24.67 42.40
C GLY A 16 -20.19 25.39 41.85
N ALA A 17 -19.86 25.19 40.57
CA ALA A 17 -18.69 25.78 39.94
C ALA A 17 -19.12 26.71 38.82
N THR A 18 -18.63 27.95 38.82
CA THR A 18 -18.92 28.90 37.74
C THR A 18 -18.11 28.58 36.48
N THR A 19 -16.91 28.02 36.65
CA THR A 19 -15.99 27.54 35.61
C THR A 19 -14.85 26.77 36.33
N PHE A 20 -14.05 25.98 35.60
CA PHE A 20 -12.92 25.23 36.15
C PHE A 20 -11.57 25.80 35.73
N ILE A 21 -11.45 26.25 34.48
CA ILE A 21 -10.26 26.91 33.97
C ILE A 21 -10.69 28.26 33.39
N ASP A 22 -10.35 29.33 34.10
CA ASP A 22 -10.63 30.73 33.73
C ASP A 22 -9.33 31.42 33.26
N GLY A 23 -9.35 32.01 32.07
CA GLY A 23 -8.28 32.87 31.52
C GLY A 23 -8.03 34.14 32.36
N GLY A 24 -8.97 34.51 33.23
CA GLY A 24 -8.88 35.64 34.14
C GLY A 24 -9.07 36.99 33.44
N ALA A 25 -8.84 38.10 34.18
CA ALA A 25 -9.18 39.45 33.71
C ALA A 25 -8.18 40.09 32.72
N THR A 26 -7.15 39.36 32.26
CA THR A 26 -6.13 39.87 31.33
C THR A 26 -5.72 38.81 30.32
N ALA A 27 -5.56 39.20 29.05
CA ALA A 27 -5.13 38.30 27.98
C ALA A 27 -3.82 37.58 28.30
N ILE A 28 -3.82 36.26 28.09
CA ILE A 28 -2.69 35.35 28.23
C ILE A 28 -2.17 34.99 26.85
N ASP A 29 -0.89 35.23 26.63
CA ASP A 29 -0.16 34.66 25.50
C ASP A 29 0.38 33.27 25.87
N SER A 30 0.22 32.31 24.96
CA SER A 30 0.72 30.94 25.08
C SER A 30 0.14 30.19 26.28
N LEU A 31 -1.18 30.25 26.46
CA LEU A 31 -1.91 29.40 27.39
C LEU A 31 -2.08 27.99 26.80
N SER A 32 -1.67 26.98 27.55
CA SER A 32 -1.72 25.57 27.14
C SER A 32 -2.51 24.75 28.16
N ILE A 33 -3.58 24.10 27.72
CA ILE A 33 -4.44 23.24 28.53
C ILE A 33 -4.35 21.83 27.94
N VAL A 34 -3.66 20.91 28.62
CA VAL A 34 -3.25 19.63 28.02
C VAL A 34 -3.58 18.42 28.88
N GLY A 35 -4.28 17.42 28.34
CA GLY A 35 -4.38 16.14 29.02
C GLY A 35 -5.23 16.13 30.29
N ASN A 36 -6.09 17.13 30.51
CA ASN A 36 -6.93 17.20 31.70
C ASN A 36 -8.22 16.40 31.52
N HIS A 37 -8.76 15.86 32.62
CA HIS A 37 -10.09 15.28 32.68
C HIS A 37 -10.97 16.18 33.55
N ILE A 38 -11.97 16.81 32.94
CA ILE A 38 -12.91 17.72 33.58
C ILE A 38 -14.30 17.12 33.42
N ASN A 39 -14.97 16.84 34.53
CA ASN A 39 -16.36 16.40 34.53
C ASN A 39 -17.14 17.18 35.59
N ALA A 40 -17.99 18.09 35.16
CA ALA A 40 -18.77 18.90 36.07
C ALA A 40 -19.98 19.54 35.41
N ASP A 41 -20.89 19.95 36.28
CA ASP A 41 -21.99 20.87 36.04
C ASP A 41 -21.51 22.30 36.35
N ALA A 42 -21.36 23.14 35.32
CA ALA A 42 -21.02 24.55 35.48
C ALA A 42 -22.16 25.45 34.99
N ASP A 43 -22.82 26.14 35.92
CA ASP A 43 -24.12 26.81 35.67
C ASP A 43 -24.02 28.26 35.16
N VAL A 44 -22.81 28.81 35.03
CA VAL A 44 -22.61 30.24 34.75
C VAL A 44 -21.78 30.50 33.49
N ALA A 45 -20.78 29.67 33.24
CA ALA A 45 -19.90 29.77 32.07
C ALA A 45 -19.38 28.38 31.70
N ALA A 46 -18.66 28.31 30.58
CA ALA A 46 -18.01 27.08 30.15
C ALA A 46 -17.01 26.52 31.17
N LEU A 47 -16.76 25.20 31.10
CA LEU A 47 -15.76 24.53 31.94
C LEU A 47 -14.35 25.07 31.70
N ILE A 48 -14.05 25.41 30.46
CA ILE A 48 -12.87 26.18 30.07
C ILE A 48 -13.36 27.51 29.48
N PHE A 49 -13.08 28.61 30.16
CA PHE A 49 -13.62 29.93 29.83
C PHE A 49 -12.51 30.98 29.72
N SER A 50 -12.62 31.87 28.73
CA SER A 50 -11.87 33.12 28.72
C SER A 50 -12.62 34.20 27.91
N ASP A 51 -12.92 35.32 28.56
CA ASP A 51 -13.49 36.51 27.90
C ASP A 51 -12.40 37.44 27.33
N GLN A 52 -11.12 37.07 27.47
CA GLN A 52 -9.97 37.86 27.04
C GLN A 52 -9.38 37.36 25.72
N ALA A 53 -8.72 38.27 25.00
CA ALA A 53 -8.08 38.00 23.71
C ALA A 53 -6.78 37.18 23.87
N ASP A 54 -6.89 35.96 24.40
CA ASP A 54 -5.78 35.05 24.59
C ASP A 54 -5.20 34.65 23.23
N THR A 55 -3.87 34.61 23.12
CA THR A 55 -3.18 34.31 21.85
C THR A 55 -2.26 33.11 22.00
N ASN A 56 -2.01 32.40 20.89
CA ASN A 56 -1.22 31.17 20.87
C ASN A 56 -1.75 30.11 21.85
N LEU A 57 -3.08 30.01 21.97
CA LEU A 57 -3.72 28.97 22.78
C LEU A 57 -3.40 27.57 22.25
N LEU A 58 -3.24 26.62 23.16
CA LEU A 58 -3.19 25.19 22.84
C LEU A 58 -4.06 24.41 23.81
N ILE A 59 -5.25 24.01 23.37
CA ILE A 59 -6.16 23.14 24.13
C ILE A 59 -6.12 21.77 23.47
N THR A 60 -5.47 20.79 24.10
CA THR A 60 -5.30 19.48 23.46
C THR A 60 -5.34 18.28 24.40
N LYS A 61 -5.85 17.14 23.91
CA LYS A 61 -5.88 15.86 24.65
C LYS A 61 -6.68 15.90 25.95
N ASN A 62 -7.61 16.84 26.08
CA ASN A 62 -8.47 16.92 27.25
C ASN A 62 -9.74 16.09 27.06
N THR A 63 -10.28 15.56 28.15
CA THR A 63 -11.64 15.02 28.22
C THR A 63 -12.48 15.99 29.04
N VAL A 64 -13.47 16.62 28.43
CA VAL A 64 -14.29 17.66 29.06
C VAL A 64 -15.76 17.28 28.91
N ILE A 65 -16.39 16.99 30.04
CA ILE A 65 -17.78 16.56 30.15
C ILE A 65 -18.52 17.66 30.90
N GLN A 66 -19.35 18.39 30.16
CA GLN A 66 -20.27 19.39 30.69
C GLN A 66 -21.63 18.72 30.93
N GLU A 67 -22.08 18.74 32.17
CA GLU A 67 -23.36 18.17 32.57
C GLU A 67 -24.51 19.18 32.44
N ASP A 68 -24.23 20.50 32.44
CA ASP A 68 -25.22 21.53 32.14
C ASP A 68 -25.53 21.57 30.64
N ILE A 69 -26.81 21.48 30.31
CA ILE A 69 -27.31 21.47 28.93
C ILE A 69 -27.28 22.85 28.27
N ASP A 70 -27.16 23.95 29.03
CA ASP A 70 -27.25 25.32 28.50
C ASP A 70 -25.88 26.03 28.42
N GLN A 71 -24.76 25.32 28.67
CA GLN A 71 -23.42 25.91 28.75
C GLN A 71 -22.40 25.18 27.89
N PHE A 72 -21.33 25.85 27.45
CA PHE A 72 -20.30 25.25 26.60
C PHE A 72 -19.31 24.36 27.36
N CYS A 73 -18.64 23.42 26.67
CA CYS A 73 -17.44 22.79 27.23
C CYS A 73 -16.24 23.75 27.22
N VAL A 74 -16.10 24.52 26.13
CA VAL A 74 -15.10 25.58 25.99
C VAL A 74 -15.77 26.81 25.39
N GLU A 75 -15.54 27.97 26.00
CA GLU A 75 -16.00 29.25 25.51
C GLU A 75 -14.85 30.26 25.56
N LEU A 76 -14.51 30.81 24.40
CA LEU A 76 -13.46 31.80 24.21
C LEU A 76 -14.04 33.02 23.50
N THR A 77 -13.55 34.20 23.84
CA THR A 77 -13.91 35.40 23.10
C THR A 77 -13.57 35.29 21.61
N SER A 78 -14.35 35.96 20.75
CA SER A 78 -14.16 35.97 19.29
C SER A 78 -12.77 36.40 18.81
N THR A 79 -11.98 37.07 19.66
CA THR A 79 -10.62 37.54 19.36
C THR A 79 -9.51 36.61 19.86
N ALA A 80 -9.84 35.53 20.57
CA ALA A 80 -8.88 34.52 21.00
C ALA A 80 -8.34 33.73 19.80
N THR A 81 -7.05 33.41 19.81
CA THR A 81 -6.38 32.67 18.71
C THR A 81 -5.52 31.52 19.24
N GLY A 82 -5.43 30.45 18.46
CA GLY A 82 -4.66 29.25 18.84
C GLY A 82 -5.22 27.99 18.20
N ILE A 83 -4.99 26.84 18.83
CA ILE A 83 -5.35 25.51 18.34
C ILE A 83 -6.12 24.74 19.42
N ILE A 84 -7.23 24.13 19.04
CA ILE A 84 -8.04 23.22 19.85
C ILE A 84 -8.06 21.87 19.12
N THR A 85 -7.32 20.88 19.61
CA THR A 85 -7.13 19.62 18.88
C THR A 85 -7.03 18.37 19.76
N ASP A 86 -7.43 17.21 19.23
CA ASP A 86 -7.36 15.91 19.91
C ASP A 86 -8.10 15.83 21.26
N ASN A 87 -9.17 16.61 21.46
CA ASN A 87 -9.95 16.58 22.70
C ASN A 87 -11.21 15.71 22.54
N VAL A 88 -11.75 15.25 23.68
CA VAL A 88 -13.06 14.59 23.77
C VAL A 88 -13.99 15.49 24.57
N PHE A 89 -15.04 15.99 23.92
CA PHE A 89 -16.07 16.82 24.51
C PHE A 89 -17.36 16.03 24.68
N ALA A 90 -18.05 16.19 25.81
CA ALA A 90 -19.39 15.66 25.98
C ALA A 90 -20.30 16.71 26.59
N ASN A 91 -21.47 16.93 26.00
CA ASN A 91 -22.49 17.84 26.51
C ASN A 91 -23.89 17.36 26.15
N LEU A 92 -24.75 17.17 27.14
CA LEU A 92 -26.13 16.69 26.96
C LEU A 92 -27.07 17.74 26.34
N GLY A 93 -26.64 19.00 26.23
CA GLY A 93 -27.37 20.10 25.59
C GLY A 93 -27.37 20.09 24.07
N GLY A 94 -26.54 19.25 23.45
CA GLY A 94 -26.41 19.16 21.99
C GLY A 94 -25.12 19.77 21.45
N SER A 95 -24.89 19.57 20.14
CA SER A 95 -23.62 19.94 19.48
C SER A 95 -23.35 21.45 19.44
N ALA A 96 -24.40 22.27 19.51
CA ALA A 96 -24.30 23.73 19.56
C ALA A 96 -23.63 24.25 20.84
N PHE A 97 -23.52 23.43 21.88
CA PHE A 97 -22.93 23.78 23.18
C PHE A 97 -21.62 23.03 23.44
N ILE A 98 -20.95 22.54 22.38
CA ILE A 98 -19.66 21.85 22.53
C ILE A 98 -18.51 22.85 22.59
N LEU A 99 -18.37 23.73 21.59
CA LEU A 99 -17.31 24.74 21.54
C LEU A 99 -17.84 26.09 21.05
N ASP A 100 -17.48 27.16 21.75
CA ASP A 100 -17.31 28.50 21.19
C ASP A 100 -15.79 28.78 21.17
N SER A 101 -15.16 28.51 20.03
CA SER A 101 -13.69 28.50 19.88
C SER A 101 -13.07 29.89 19.73
N GLY A 102 -13.88 30.95 19.65
CA GLY A 102 -13.41 32.23 19.15
C GLY A 102 -12.80 32.09 17.74
N SER A 103 -11.59 32.64 17.53
CA SER A 103 -10.83 32.52 16.27
C SER A 103 -9.76 31.42 16.30
N CYS A 104 -9.88 30.42 17.17
CA CYS A 104 -8.96 29.28 17.20
C CYS A 104 -9.18 28.31 16.03
N HIS A 105 -8.11 27.67 15.57
CA HIS A 105 -8.16 26.51 14.68
C HIS A 105 -8.67 25.30 15.46
N VAL A 106 -9.67 24.59 14.94
CA VAL A 106 -10.29 23.45 15.62
C VAL A 106 -10.22 22.24 14.70
N GLU A 107 -9.55 21.17 15.13
CA GLU A 107 -9.38 19.95 14.32
C GLU A 107 -9.25 18.70 15.20
N GLY A 108 -9.57 17.51 14.67
CA GLY A 108 -9.26 16.24 15.34
C GLY A 108 -9.94 15.99 16.69
N ASN A 109 -10.96 16.78 17.06
CA ASN A 109 -11.69 16.57 18.31
C ASN A 109 -12.86 15.59 18.11
N MET A 110 -13.36 15.04 19.20
CA MET A 110 -14.54 14.17 19.25
C MET A 110 -15.60 14.82 20.15
N ALA A 111 -16.88 14.74 19.77
CA ALA A 111 -18.00 15.18 20.57
C ALA A 111 -18.96 14.03 20.88
N ASN A 112 -19.64 14.09 22.03
CA ASN A 112 -20.77 13.23 22.38
C ASN A 112 -21.91 14.07 22.97
N VAL A 113 -23.13 13.90 22.46
CA VAL A 113 -24.29 14.72 22.83
C VAL A 113 -25.38 13.98 23.59
N ALA A 114 -25.21 12.68 23.86
CA ALA A 114 -26.20 11.90 24.58
C ALA A 114 -25.58 10.74 25.36
N ILE A 115 -26.17 10.45 26.52
CA ILE A 115 -25.92 9.19 27.23
C ILE A 115 -26.44 8.06 26.32
N ASP A 116 -25.62 7.05 26.06
CA ASP A 116 -25.87 5.92 25.15
C ASP A 116 -25.80 6.21 23.64
N ALA A 117 -25.13 7.29 23.21
CA ALA A 117 -24.77 7.53 21.81
C ALA A 117 -23.25 7.37 21.56
N PRO A 118 -22.83 6.91 20.36
CA PRO A 118 -21.43 6.95 19.97
C PRO A 118 -20.96 8.41 19.82
N SER A 119 -19.69 8.66 20.11
CA SER A 119 -19.05 9.93 19.81
C SER A 119 -18.86 10.13 18.30
N PHE A 120 -18.86 11.37 17.82
CA PHE A 120 -18.64 11.75 16.42
C PHE A 120 -17.54 12.82 16.29
N PRO A 121 -16.87 12.96 15.13
CA PRO A 121 -15.85 13.99 14.93
C PRO A 121 -16.39 15.43 15.12
N PHE A 122 -15.61 16.31 15.75
CA PHE A 122 -15.96 17.70 16.02
C PHE A 122 -14.83 18.70 15.63
N PRO A 123 -15.13 19.83 14.96
CA PRO A 123 -16.44 20.23 14.46
C PRO A 123 -17.01 19.18 13.51
N THR A 124 -18.31 18.92 13.60
CA THR A 124 -18.99 18.17 12.53
C THR A 124 -18.68 18.89 11.25
N GLU A 125 -18.32 18.15 10.19
CA GLU A 125 -18.05 18.70 8.86
C GLU A 125 -18.93 19.92 8.60
N PRO A 126 -18.33 21.07 8.26
CA PRO A 126 -18.91 22.38 8.48
C PRO A 126 -20.35 22.43 7.99
N ALA A 127 -21.27 22.86 8.86
CA ALA A 127 -22.55 23.38 8.42
C ALA A 127 -22.26 24.54 7.46
N GLU A 128 -22.40 24.26 6.17
CA GLU A 128 -22.37 25.15 5.02
C GLU A 128 -21.16 26.10 4.86
N GLY A 129 -20.50 25.99 3.71
CA GLY A 129 -20.05 27.21 3.02
C GLY A 129 -18.68 27.79 3.41
N ARG A 130 -17.66 26.95 3.62
CA ARG A 130 -16.29 27.43 3.35
C ARG A 130 -15.43 26.44 2.56
N HIS A 131 -15.98 26.02 1.42
CA HIS A 131 -15.14 25.63 0.30
C HIS A 131 -14.43 26.89 -0.21
N THR A 132 -13.11 26.85 -0.37
CA THR A 132 -12.32 27.97 -0.92
C THR A 132 -12.53 28.18 -2.43
N GLY A 133 -13.65 27.68 -2.98
CA GLY A 133 -14.11 27.79 -4.36
C GLY A 133 -15.61 28.08 -4.43
N THR A 134 -16.13 28.37 -5.62
CA THR A 134 -17.55 28.69 -5.87
C THR A 134 -18.47 27.46 -5.87
N GLY A 135 -17.96 26.28 -5.49
CA GLY A 135 -18.62 24.99 -5.56
C GLY A 135 -19.81 24.87 -4.64
N ASN A 136 -20.87 24.26 -5.14
CA ASN A 136 -22.05 23.89 -4.37
C ASN A 136 -21.90 22.46 -3.83
N VAL A 137 -22.70 22.15 -2.81
CA VAL A 137 -22.82 20.81 -2.25
C VAL A 137 -24.18 20.24 -2.59
N TYR A 138 -24.20 19.02 -3.12
CA TYR A 138 -25.41 18.28 -3.45
C TYR A 138 -25.48 16.95 -2.68
N TYR A 139 -26.70 16.48 -2.42
CA TYR A 139 -26.98 15.29 -1.61
C TYR A 139 -27.81 14.28 -2.39
N VAL A 140 -27.40 13.01 -2.34
CA VAL A 140 -28.03 11.87 -3.02
C VAL A 140 -28.40 10.80 -1.98
N ASP A 141 -29.66 10.36 -1.98
CA ASP A 141 -30.16 9.34 -1.06
C ASP A 141 -31.35 8.56 -1.67
N SER A 142 -31.18 7.25 -1.85
CA SER A 142 -32.18 6.36 -2.44
C SER A 142 -33.37 6.11 -1.50
N GLY A 143 -33.23 6.42 -0.21
CA GLY A 143 -34.30 6.36 0.79
C GLY A 143 -35.28 7.54 0.73
N THR A 144 -34.99 8.56 -0.09
CA THR A 144 -35.86 9.73 -0.21
C THR A 144 -37.04 9.50 -1.17
N PRO A 145 -38.21 10.10 -0.91
CA PRO A 145 -39.39 9.95 -1.77
C PRO A 145 -39.32 10.69 -3.12
N GLY A 146 -38.15 11.26 -3.49
CA GLY A 146 -37.87 11.84 -4.80
C GLY A 146 -38.26 13.33 -4.99
N ALA A 147 -37.45 14.02 -5.81
CA ALA A 147 -37.62 15.38 -6.35
C ALA A 147 -37.35 16.58 -5.43
N GLY A 148 -36.37 16.47 -4.54
CA GLY A 148 -35.77 17.67 -3.93
C GLY A 148 -34.77 18.36 -4.87
N ASP A 149 -34.25 19.51 -4.44
CA ASP A 149 -33.23 20.31 -5.16
C ASP A 149 -31.79 19.81 -4.93
N GLY A 150 -31.62 18.76 -4.13
CA GLY A 150 -30.33 18.21 -3.76
C GLY A 150 -29.52 19.09 -2.83
N GLU A 151 -30.02 20.24 -2.34
CA GLU A 151 -29.23 21.19 -1.54
C GLU A 151 -29.15 20.82 -0.04
N SER A 152 -29.88 19.80 0.41
CA SER A 152 -29.81 19.26 1.76
C SER A 152 -30.19 17.78 1.80
N TRP A 153 -29.91 17.05 2.89
CA TRP A 153 -30.40 15.68 3.08
C TRP A 153 -31.94 15.57 3.05
N GLY A 154 -32.65 16.60 3.53
CA GLY A 154 -34.12 16.64 3.49
C GLY A 154 -34.68 16.85 2.09
N THR A 155 -33.84 17.31 1.16
CA THR A 155 -34.16 17.55 -0.24
C THR A 155 -33.23 16.78 -1.18
N ALA A 156 -32.62 15.69 -0.70
CA ALA A 156 -31.70 14.90 -1.52
C ALA A 156 -32.42 14.32 -2.75
N VAL A 157 -31.67 14.15 -3.84
CA VAL A 157 -32.16 13.47 -5.04
C VAL A 157 -31.96 11.96 -4.90
N ALA A 158 -32.78 11.19 -5.61
CA ALA A 158 -32.85 9.74 -5.39
C ALA A 158 -31.74 8.94 -6.09
N THR A 159 -31.11 9.49 -7.13
CA THR A 159 -30.08 8.82 -7.95
C THR A 159 -28.84 9.68 -8.07
N LEU A 160 -27.69 9.05 -8.23
CA LEU A 160 -26.42 9.75 -8.42
C LEU A 160 -26.43 10.58 -9.71
N GLU A 161 -26.97 10.04 -10.79
CA GLU A 161 -27.12 10.74 -12.06
C GLU A 161 -27.93 12.05 -11.90
N ALA A 162 -28.99 12.04 -11.09
CA ALA A 162 -29.72 13.27 -10.78
C ALA A 162 -28.87 14.29 -10.01
N GLY A 163 -27.95 13.83 -9.16
CA GLY A 163 -27.01 14.69 -8.45
C GLY A 163 -25.95 15.31 -9.36
N ILE A 164 -25.42 14.52 -10.31
CA ILE A 164 -24.49 14.98 -11.34
C ILE A 164 -25.14 16.09 -12.18
N ASN A 165 -26.39 15.88 -12.60
CA ASN A 165 -27.16 16.87 -13.37
C ASN A 165 -27.45 18.20 -12.64
N LEU A 166 -27.28 18.26 -11.31
CA LEU A 166 -27.38 19.51 -10.54
C LEU A 166 -26.06 20.30 -10.53
N CYS A 167 -24.94 19.65 -10.85
CA CYS A 167 -23.63 20.24 -10.81
C CYS A 167 -23.37 21.19 -11.99
N THR A 168 -22.31 21.96 -11.87
CA THR A 168 -21.79 22.85 -12.91
C THR A 168 -20.30 22.58 -13.07
N ALA A 169 -19.89 22.24 -14.29
CA ALA A 169 -18.50 22.02 -14.66
C ALA A 169 -17.55 23.11 -14.13
N ASN A 170 -16.38 22.70 -13.64
CA ASN A 170 -15.29 23.53 -13.10
C ASN A 170 -15.64 24.42 -11.91
N ARG A 171 -16.85 24.31 -11.34
CA ARG A 171 -17.25 25.13 -10.19
C ARG A 171 -16.65 24.60 -8.87
N GLY A 172 -16.22 23.33 -8.85
CA GLY A 172 -15.74 22.64 -7.66
C GLY A 172 -16.87 22.00 -6.84
N ASP A 173 -17.93 21.56 -7.52
CA ASP A 173 -19.11 21.01 -6.85
C ASP A 173 -18.80 19.66 -6.19
N THR A 174 -19.45 19.39 -5.06
CA THR A 174 -19.31 18.14 -4.31
C THR A 174 -20.66 17.46 -4.18
N ILE A 175 -20.72 16.16 -4.46
CA ILE A 175 -21.90 15.31 -4.28
C ILE A 175 -21.62 14.36 -3.12
N TYR A 176 -22.46 14.40 -2.09
CA TYR A 176 -22.47 13.40 -1.02
C TYR A 176 -23.54 12.35 -1.28
N VAL A 177 -23.14 11.09 -1.27
CA VAL A 177 -24.04 9.94 -1.41
C VAL A 177 -24.28 9.34 -0.02
N ALA A 178 -25.55 9.28 0.41
CA ALA A 178 -25.94 8.85 1.75
C ALA A 178 -25.45 7.45 2.10
N ALA A 179 -25.19 7.23 3.39
CA ALA A 179 -24.95 5.89 3.92
C ALA A 179 -26.13 4.95 3.59
N ALA A 180 -25.79 3.72 3.20
CA ALA A 180 -26.71 2.70 2.72
C ALA A 180 -27.56 3.09 1.50
N HIS A 181 -27.18 4.16 0.77
CA HIS A 181 -27.74 4.41 -0.56
C HIS A 181 -27.52 3.19 -1.45
N ALA A 182 -28.56 2.78 -2.16
CA ALA A 182 -28.54 1.63 -3.04
C ALA A 182 -29.19 1.99 -4.38
N GLU A 183 -28.41 1.89 -5.46
CA GLU A 183 -28.82 2.18 -6.82
C GLU A 183 -28.49 0.99 -7.73
N THR A 184 -29.45 0.58 -8.55
CA THR A 184 -29.22 -0.43 -9.60
C THR A 184 -28.95 0.31 -10.90
N ILE A 185 -27.80 0.05 -11.50
CA ILE A 185 -27.42 0.62 -12.80
C ILE A 185 -28.29 -0.05 -13.86
N GLY A 186 -28.99 0.76 -14.66
CA GLY A 186 -29.99 0.29 -15.62
C GLY A 186 -29.58 0.50 -17.07
N GLY A 187 -28.52 -0.20 -17.51
CA GLY A 187 -27.97 -0.14 -18.86
C GLY A 187 -26.65 0.62 -18.97
N ALA A 188 -26.06 0.56 -20.17
CA ALA A 188 -24.79 1.19 -20.49
C ALA A 188 -24.86 2.71 -20.30
N GLY A 189 -23.92 3.27 -19.53
CA GLY A 189 -23.83 4.69 -19.26
C GLY A 189 -25.02 5.25 -18.48
N ALA A 190 -25.70 4.45 -17.66
CA ALA A 190 -26.82 4.93 -16.86
C ALA A 190 -26.39 5.96 -15.79
N ILE A 191 -25.12 5.93 -15.41
CA ILE A 191 -24.46 6.99 -14.64
C ILE A 191 -23.28 7.47 -15.48
N ASP A 192 -23.23 8.76 -15.77
CA ASP A 192 -22.17 9.39 -16.55
C ASP A 192 -21.63 10.61 -15.80
N VAL A 193 -20.36 10.53 -15.37
CA VAL A 193 -19.66 11.65 -14.77
C VAL A 193 -19.10 12.54 -15.88
N ASP A 194 -19.98 13.25 -16.56
CA ASP A 194 -19.70 14.09 -17.74
C ASP A 194 -19.42 15.57 -17.41
N LEU A 195 -19.04 15.86 -16.16
CA LEU A 195 -18.74 17.21 -15.69
C LEU A 195 -17.37 17.30 -14.99
N VAL A 196 -16.49 18.11 -15.58
CA VAL A 196 -15.14 18.40 -15.10
C VAL A 196 -15.16 19.04 -13.71
N GLY A 197 -14.22 18.62 -12.85
CA GLY A 197 -13.94 19.28 -11.57
C GLY A 197 -15.01 19.12 -10.49
N ILE A 198 -15.80 18.03 -10.55
CA ILE A 198 -16.71 17.65 -9.47
C ILE A 198 -16.09 16.56 -8.58
N THR A 199 -16.58 16.43 -7.35
CA THR A 199 -16.15 15.38 -6.40
C THR A 199 -17.36 14.61 -5.89
N ILE A 200 -17.36 13.29 -6.04
CA ILE A 200 -18.40 12.38 -5.54
C ILE A 200 -17.84 11.62 -4.34
N ILE A 201 -18.54 11.69 -3.20
CA ILE A 201 -18.11 11.10 -1.94
C ILE A 201 -19.24 10.27 -1.35
N GLY A 202 -19.03 8.96 -1.23
CA GLY A 202 -19.91 8.11 -0.45
C GLY A 202 -19.74 8.29 1.05
N LEU A 203 -20.83 8.29 1.80
CA LEU A 203 -20.83 8.31 3.25
C LEU A 203 -21.11 6.92 3.82
N GLY A 204 -20.50 6.57 4.94
CA GLY A 204 -20.64 5.25 5.56
C GLY A 204 -19.44 4.33 5.30
N ASN A 205 -19.47 3.16 5.94
CA ASN A 205 -18.42 2.15 5.90
C ASN A 205 -19.01 0.74 5.99
N GLY A 206 -18.23 -0.28 5.62
CA GLY A 206 -18.71 -1.67 5.67
C GLY A 206 -20.00 -1.84 4.86
N SER A 207 -21.06 -2.40 5.47
CA SER A 207 -22.37 -2.56 4.82
C SER A 207 -23.07 -1.25 4.49
N GLU A 208 -22.72 -0.15 5.15
CA GLU A 208 -23.33 1.16 4.96
C GLU A 208 -22.67 1.99 3.85
N MET A 209 -21.64 1.45 3.18
CA MET A 209 -21.04 2.11 2.01
C MET A 209 -22.08 2.19 0.87
N PRO A 210 -22.22 3.34 0.18
CA PRO A 210 -23.18 3.47 -0.93
C PRO A 210 -22.88 2.46 -2.01
N THR A 211 -23.91 1.74 -2.43
CA THR A 211 -23.78 0.54 -3.25
C THR A 211 -24.46 0.73 -4.61
N PHE A 212 -23.69 0.46 -5.67
CA PHE A 212 -24.15 0.44 -7.05
C PHE A 212 -24.10 -1.00 -7.57
N SER A 213 -25.26 -1.54 -7.94
CA SER A 213 -25.41 -2.92 -8.41
C SER A 213 -25.61 -2.98 -9.92
N TYR A 214 -24.97 -3.96 -10.57
CA TYR A 214 -25.04 -4.22 -12.01
C TYR A 214 -25.90 -5.48 -12.22
N ASP A 215 -27.07 -5.34 -12.83
CA ASP A 215 -28.06 -6.42 -13.02
C ASP A 215 -28.14 -6.95 -14.46
N THR A 216 -27.35 -6.37 -15.38
CA THR A 216 -27.08 -6.88 -16.73
C THR A 216 -25.60 -6.82 -17.10
N ASP A 217 -25.22 -7.56 -18.15
CA ASP A 217 -23.84 -7.63 -18.67
C ASP A 217 -23.39 -6.34 -19.41
N VAL A 218 -24.33 -5.43 -19.69
CA VAL A 218 -24.11 -4.15 -20.39
C VAL A 218 -24.17 -2.94 -19.47
N ASP A 219 -24.41 -3.12 -18.17
CA ASP A 219 -24.44 -2.01 -17.22
C ASP A 219 -23.03 -1.43 -17.05
N THR A 220 -22.93 -0.10 -17.07
CA THR A 220 -21.65 0.60 -16.97
C THR A 220 -21.80 1.89 -16.19
N PHE A 221 -20.85 2.17 -15.29
CA PHE A 221 -20.62 3.49 -14.70
C PHE A 221 -19.53 4.20 -15.51
N ILE A 222 -19.83 5.36 -16.07
CA ILE A 222 -18.90 6.07 -16.95
C ILE A 222 -18.27 7.24 -16.20
N LEU A 223 -16.95 7.33 -16.30
CA LEU A 223 -16.22 8.57 -16.10
C LEU A 223 -15.93 9.16 -17.48
N GLY A 224 -16.79 10.10 -17.88
CA GLY A 224 -16.81 10.63 -19.23
C GLY A 224 -15.60 11.49 -19.58
N ALA A 225 -15.39 11.73 -20.88
CA ALA A 225 -14.31 12.59 -21.37
C ALA A 225 -14.45 14.04 -20.90
N ASP A 226 -15.68 14.53 -20.70
CA ASP A 226 -15.94 15.85 -20.10
C ASP A 226 -15.77 15.83 -18.57
N GLY A 227 -15.59 14.66 -17.96
CA GLY A 227 -15.32 14.39 -16.55
C GLY A 227 -13.87 14.63 -16.12
N ASP A 228 -13.07 15.33 -16.92
CA ASP A 228 -11.70 15.72 -16.59
C ASP A 228 -11.62 16.22 -15.13
N SER A 229 -10.60 15.80 -14.38
CA SER A 229 -10.40 16.21 -13.00
C SER A 229 -11.54 15.85 -12.02
N ALA A 230 -12.44 14.91 -12.38
CA ALA A 230 -13.43 14.41 -11.44
C ALA A 230 -12.82 13.41 -10.45
N THR A 231 -13.41 13.35 -9.26
CA THR A 231 -12.96 12.46 -8.18
C THR A 231 -14.12 11.61 -7.66
N ILE A 232 -13.94 10.30 -7.58
CA ILE A 232 -14.90 9.33 -7.04
C ILE A 232 -14.30 8.71 -5.78
N LYS A 233 -15.03 8.77 -4.65
CA LYS A 233 -14.57 8.25 -3.36
C LYS A 233 -15.58 7.40 -2.62
N ASN A 234 -15.10 6.34 -1.97
CA ASN A 234 -15.85 5.59 -0.95
C ASN A 234 -17.19 5.04 -1.46
N LEU A 235 -17.20 4.51 -2.68
CA LEU A 235 -18.36 3.83 -3.28
C LEU A 235 -18.09 2.32 -3.40
N ARG A 236 -19.15 1.52 -3.23
CA ARG A 236 -19.15 0.08 -3.48
C ARG A 236 -19.81 -0.23 -4.82
N PHE A 237 -19.16 -1.04 -5.63
CA PHE A 237 -19.67 -1.56 -6.91
C PHE A 237 -19.82 -3.08 -6.81
N ILE A 238 -21.01 -3.61 -7.13
CA ILE A 238 -21.31 -5.04 -7.00
C ILE A 238 -21.85 -5.60 -8.32
N ALA A 239 -21.13 -6.55 -8.91
CA ALA A 239 -21.68 -7.39 -9.97
C ALA A 239 -22.74 -8.34 -9.39
N THR A 240 -23.96 -8.34 -9.95
CA THR A 240 -25.04 -9.27 -9.56
C THR A 240 -25.40 -10.27 -10.65
N VAL A 241 -24.64 -10.23 -11.76
CA VAL A 241 -24.72 -11.14 -12.90
C VAL A 241 -23.33 -11.55 -13.36
N THR A 242 -23.30 -12.61 -14.17
CA THR A 242 -22.12 -13.11 -14.86
C THR A 242 -21.63 -12.12 -15.91
N ALA A 243 -20.32 -11.93 -15.99
CA ALA A 243 -19.61 -11.24 -17.05
C ALA A 243 -20.08 -9.79 -17.34
N VAL A 244 -20.25 -8.96 -16.31
CA VAL A 244 -20.37 -7.50 -16.48
C VAL A 244 -19.10 -7.00 -17.16
N ALA A 245 -19.22 -6.32 -18.30
CA ALA A 245 -18.05 -5.95 -19.10
C ALA A 245 -17.05 -5.10 -18.31
N THR A 246 -17.53 -4.05 -17.64
CA THR A 246 -16.73 -3.19 -16.76
C THR A 246 -17.57 -2.53 -15.69
N ALA A 247 -17.00 -2.34 -14.50
CA ALA A 247 -17.68 -1.54 -13.47
C ALA A 247 -17.55 -0.06 -13.85
N ILE A 248 -16.31 0.43 -13.93
CA ILE A 248 -16.03 1.81 -14.30
C ILE A 248 -15.28 1.86 -15.63
N GLU A 249 -15.87 2.53 -16.60
CA GLU A 249 -15.22 2.91 -17.85
C GLU A 249 -14.72 4.35 -17.75
N VAL A 250 -13.40 4.54 -17.85
CA VAL A 250 -12.79 5.86 -18.03
C VAL A 250 -12.64 6.12 -19.52
N GLU A 251 -13.41 7.08 -20.03
CA GLU A 251 -13.46 7.36 -21.46
C GLU A 251 -12.15 7.96 -22.01
N ALA A 252 -12.01 7.83 -23.33
CA ALA A 252 -10.83 8.30 -24.05
C ALA A 252 -10.67 9.82 -23.89
N GLY A 253 -9.46 10.25 -23.55
CA GLY A 253 -9.14 11.66 -23.37
C GLY A 253 -9.49 12.25 -22.00
N CYS A 254 -9.98 11.46 -21.02
CA CYS A 254 -10.24 11.95 -19.66
C CYS A 254 -8.91 12.16 -18.88
N ILE A 255 -8.66 13.36 -18.35
CA ILE A 255 -7.38 13.75 -17.74
C ILE A 255 -7.53 14.19 -16.28
N ASN A 256 -6.55 13.84 -15.43
CA ASN A 256 -6.42 14.24 -14.01
C ASN A 256 -7.53 13.72 -13.08
N TRP A 257 -8.17 12.61 -13.41
CA TRP A 257 -9.20 12.00 -12.60
C TRP A 257 -8.65 11.20 -11.41
N THR A 258 -9.51 10.89 -10.44
CA THR A 258 -9.15 10.05 -9.28
C THR A 258 -10.29 9.11 -8.87
N ILE A 259 -9.94 7.84 -8.66
CA ILE A 259 -10.79 6.82 -8.03
C ILE A 259 -10.07 6.40 -6.74
N GLU A 260 -10.71 6.61 -5.60
CA GLU A 260 -10.07 6.47 -4.28
C GLU A 260 -10.96 5.75 -3.28
N ASN A 261 -10.39 4.80 -2.53
CA ASN A 261 -11.08 4.13 -1.42
C ASN A 261 -12.42 3.49 -1.84
N CYS A 262 -12.51 2.98 -3.06
CA CYS A 262 -13.69 2.28 -3.57
C CYS A 262 -13.54 0.77 -3.39
N THR A 263 -14.68 0.07 -3.37
CA THR A 263 -14.75 -1.39 -3.25
C THR A 263 -15.45 -1.98 -4.46
N PHE A 264 -14.86 -3.01 -5.06
CA PHE A 264 -15.42 -3.74 -6.20
C PHE A 264 -15.56 -5.21 -5.82
N GLU A 265 -16.79 -5.71 -5.81
CA GLU A 265 -17.15 -7.02 -5.28
C GLU A 265 -18.17 -7.74 -6.18
N THR A 266 -18.41 -9.01 -5.86
CA THR A 266 -19.40 -9.87 -6.52
C THR A 266 -20.47 -10.25 -5.52
N GLN A 267 -21.75 -10.22 -5.91
CA GLN A 267 -22.83 -10.63 -5.00
C GLN A 267 -22.79 -12.13 -4.71
N THR A 268 -22.64 -12.93 -5.76
CA THR A 268 -22.57 -14.40 -5.69
C THR A 268 -21.21 -14.87 -6.18
N THR A 269 -20.42 -15.47 -5.29
CA THR A 269 -19.20 -16.19 -5.68
C THR A 269 -19.56 -17.35 -6.62
N THR A 270 -18.69 -17.69 -7.56
CA THR A 270 -18.78 -18.67 -8.66
C THR A 270 -19.58 -18.29 -9.92
N THR A 271 -20.37 -17.21 -9.89
CA THR A 271 -21.23 -16.85 -11.04
C THR A 271 -21.22 -15.37 -11.41
N ASP A 272 -21.02 -14.47 -10.45
CA ASP A 272 -21.12 -13.04 -10.73
C ASP A 272 -19.71 -12.48 -10.86
N GLU A 273 -19.43 -11.72 -11.91
CA GLU A 273 -18.11 -11.12 -12.07
C GLU A 273 -18.10 -9.89 -12.97
N PHE A 274 -17.07 -9.07 -12.80
CA PHE A 274 -16.62 -8.12 -13.81
C PHE A 274 -15.54 -8.79 -14.67
N ILE A 275 -15.63 -8.66 -16.00
CA ILE A 275 -14.59 -9.11 -16.93
C ILE A 275 -13.33 -8.28 -16.68
N ASP A 276 -13.40 -6.98 -16.94
CA ASP A 276 -12.40 -6.00 -16.54
C ASP A 276 -13.02 -5.09 -15.50
N THR A 277 -12.53 -5.05 -14.26
CA THR A 277 -13.25 -4.27 -13.22
C THR A 277 -13.22 -2.76 -13.48
N ILE A 278 -12.08 -2.22 -13.89
CA ILE A 278 -11.94 -0.85 -14.39
C ILE A 278 -11.25 -0.89 -15.75
N THR A 279 -11.86 -0.25 -16.74
CA THR A 279 -11.29 -0.08 -18.08
C THR A 279 -10.92 1.38 -18.29
N ILE A 280 -9.71 1.62 -18.84
CA ILE A 280 -9.18 2.96 -19.09
C ILE A 280 -8.81 3.06 -20.57
N ALA A 281 -9.57 3.89 -21.29
CA ALA A 281 -9.39 4.06 -22.72
C ALA A 281 -8.15 4.93 -23.06
N ALA A 282 -7.80 4.95 -24.35
CA ALA A 282 -6.66 5.69 -24.88
C ALA A 282 -6.67 7.17 -24.46
N ALA A 283 -5.49 7.72 -24.19
CA ALA A 283 -5.27 9.11 -23.81
C ALA A 283 -5.98 9.56 -22.51
N ALA A 284 -6.42 8.62 -21.66
CA ALA A 284 -6.95 8.93 -20.35
C ALA A 284 -5.80 9.18 -19.33
N ASP A 285 -5.15 10.33 -19.48
CA ASP A 285 -3.86 10.63 -18.85
C ASP A 285 -3.97 11.12 -17.39
N ARG A 286 -2.88 10.96 -16.63
CA ARG A 286 -2.71 11.50 -15.26
C ARG A 286 -3.79 11.04 -14.26
N GLY A 287 -4.48 9.96 -14.58
CA GLY A 287 -5.41 9.28 -13.69
C GLY A 287 -4.73 8.70 -12.46
N THR A 288 -5.50 8.57 -11.38
CA THR A 288 -5.05 7.86 -10.17
C THR A 288 -6.12 6.91 -9.68
N ILE A 289 -5.76 5.64 -9.54
CA ILE A 289 -6.54 4.62 -8.81
C ILE A 289 -5.77 4.29 -7.54
N LYS A 290 -6.36 4.57 -6.37
CA LYS A 290 -5.67 4.35 -5.11
C LYS A 290 -6.52 3.89 -3.95
N ASP A 291 -5.89 3.13 -3.06
CA ASP A 291 -6.49 2.66 -1.81
C ASP A 291 -7.81 1.89 -2.04
N CYS A 292 -8.01 1.32 -3.23
CA CYS A 292 -9.22 0.56 -3.58
C CYS A 292 -9.05 -0.92 -3.28
N PHE A 293 -10.17 -1.58 -2.99
CA PHE A 293 -10.26 -3.02 -2.78
C PHE A 293 -11.02 -3.68 -3.92
N PHE A 294 -10.41 -4.67 -4.57
CA PHE A 294 -10.97 -5.43 -5.67
C PHE A 294 -11.05 -6.90 -5.27
N PHE A 295 -12.26 -7.45 -5.33
CA PHE A 295 -12.51 -8.87 -5.13
C PHE A 295 -13.18 -9.43 -6.40
N GLY A 296 -12.37 -10.11 -7.20
CA GLY A 296 -12.83 -10.96 -8.29
C GLY A 296 -13.14 -12.35 -7.74
N ASP A 297 -14.23 -12.94 -8.19
CA ASP A 297 -14.63 -14.26 -7.73
C ASP A 297 -13.56 -15.33 -8.05
N PRO A 298 -13.06 -16.07 -7.05
CA PRO A 298 -12.07 -17.11 -7.26
C PRO A 298 -12.62 -18.39 -7.93
N GLY A 299 -13.94 -18.56 -8.09
CA GLY A 299 -14.53 -19.80 -8.63
C GLY A 299 -14.87 -19.77 -10.12
N SER A 300 -14.70 -18.64 -10.78
CA SER A 300 -15.19 -18.39 -12.13
C SER A 300 -14.27 -18.99 -13.20
N ASN A 301 -14.83 -19.87 -14.03
CA ASN A 301 -14.07 -20.73 -14.94
C ASN A 301 -13.77 -20.07 -16.31
N THR A 302 -13.28 -18.80 -16.31
CA THR A 302 -12.73 -17.95 -17.42
C THR A 302 -13.37 -16.55 -17.58
N GLY A 303 -14.18 -16.05 -16.63
CA GLY A 303 -14.92 -14.79 -16.76
C GLY A 303 -14.08 -13.51 -16.52
N PRO A 304 -13.42 -13.38 -15.36
CA PRO A 304 -12.57 -12.22 -15.04
C PRO A 304 -11.27 -12.25 -15.85
N GLN A 305 -10.98 -11.18 -16.56
CA GLN A 305 -9.74 -10.98 -17.32
C GLN A 305 -8.72 -10.20 -16.50
N SER A 306 -9.07 -8.98 -16.09
CA SER A 306 -8.22 -8.10 -15.28
C SER A 306 -9.03 -7.32 -14.24
N ALA A 307 -8.35 -6.82 -13.20
CA ALA A 307 -9.00 -5.85 -12.30
C ALA A 307 -8.88 -4.42 -12.86
N ILE A 308 -7.72 -4.09 -13.42
CA ILE A 308 -7.47 -2.79 -14.06
C ILE A 308 -6.87 -3.06 -15.44
N ASN A 309 -7.59 -2.65 -16.49
CA ASN A 309 -7.14 -2.71 -17.88
C ASN A 309 -6.99 -1.29 -18.44
N PHE A 310 -5.85 -0.98 -19.05
CA PHE A 310 -5.58 0.35 -19.62
C PHE A 310 -4.83 0.29 -20.95
N LEU A 311 -4.97 1.33 -21.77
CA LEU A 311 -4.22 1.47 -23.02
C LEU A 311 -3.83 2.92 -23.32
N ASP A 312 -2.66 3.13 -23.91
CA ASP A 312 -2.18 4.45 -24.37
C ASP A 312 -2.36 5.60 -23.35
N CYS A 313 -1.97 5.38 -22.09
CA CYS A 313 -2.05 6.38 -21.02
C CYS A 313 -0.68 7.02 -20.75
N ASP A 314 -0.65 8.28 -20.32
CA ASP A 314 0.55 8.96 -19.81
C ASP A 314 0.37 9.37 -18.34
N TYR A 315 1.35 9.10 -17.48
CA TYR A 315 1.32 9.41 -16.04
C TYR A 315 0.17 8.77 -15.22
N LEU A 316 -0.41 7.65 -15.68
CA LEU A 316 -1.36 6.87 -14.90
C LEU A 316 -0.71 6.31 -13.62
N LYS A 317 -1.43 6.35 -12.51
CA LYS A 317 -0.98 5.87 -11.20
C LYS A 317 -1.94 4.84 -10.63
N ILE A 318 -1.40 3.68 -10.23
CA ILE A 318 -2.12 2.60 -9.57
C ILE A 318 -1.40 2.32 -8.24
N ILE A 319 -1.96 2.79 -7.12
CA ILE A 319 -1.24 2.93 -5.85
C ILE A 319 -2.00 2.32 -4.67
N GLY A 320 -1.37 1.47 -3.86
CA GLY A 320 -1.94 1.09 -2.57
C GLY A 320 -3.23 0.26 -2.66
N ASN A 321 -3.50 -0.36 -3.81
CA ASN A 321 -4.71 -1.14 -4.01
C ASN A 321 -4.51 -2.59 -3.56
N GLU A 322 -5.59 -3.20 -3.12
CA GLU A 322 -5.67 -4.61 -2.80
C GLU A 322 -6.50 -5.33 -3.86
N ILE A 323 -5.88 -6.20 -4.64
CA ILE A 323 -6.51 -6.89 -5.77
C ILE A 323 -6.45 -8.39 -5.52
N PHE A 324 -7.62 -9.00 -5.38
CA PHE A 324 -7.82 -10.42 -5.20
C PHE A 324 -8.70 -10.97 -6.32
N GLY A 325 -8.44 -12.22 -6.73
CA GLY A 325 -9.30 -12.98 -7.63
C GLY A 325 -8.52 -13.72 -8.69
N ASP A 326 -9.15 -14.71 -9.31
CA ASP A 326 -8.58 -15.48 -10.40
C ASP A 326 -8.76 -14.73 -11.73
N ARG A 327 -7.66 -14.16 -12.25
CA ARG A 327 -7.67 -13.26 -13.42
C ARG A 327 -7.00 -13.95 -14.59
N ALA A 328 -7.72 -14.11 -15.69
CA ALA A 328 -7.27 -14.85 -16.87
C ALA A 328 -6.13 -14.17 -17.65
N ILE A 329 -5.81 -12.91 -17.35
CA ILE A 329 -4.69 -12.18 -17.96
C ILE A 329 -3.73 -11.67 -16.88
N ALA A 330 -4.17 -10.74 -16.03
CA ALA A 330 -3.36 -10.26 -14.91
C ALA A 330 -4.23 -9.53 -13.88
N CYS A 331 -3.71 -9.23 -12.69
CA CYS A 331 -4.41 -8.27 -11.82
C CYS A 331 -4.45 -6.88 -12.46
N ILE A 332 -3.32 -6.45 -13.05
CA ILE A 332 -3.18 -5.17 -13.76
C ILE A 332 -2.63 -5.45 -15.16
N GLN A 333 -3.36 -4.99 -16.16
CA GLN A 333 -3.04 -5.19 -17.57
C GLN A 333 -2.90 -3.86 -18.31
N ASN A 334 -1.91 -3.77 -19.19
CA ASN A 334 -1.92 -2.80 -20.28
C ASN A 334 -2.16 -3.49 -21.61
N GLU A 335 -3.31 -3.24 -22.21
CA GLU A 335 -3.78 -3.93 -23.41
C GLU A 335 -3.35 -3.22 -24.70
N THR A 336 -2.75 -3.99 -25.63
CA THR A 336 -2.47 -3.68 -27.06
C THR A 336 -1.58 -2.48 -27.42
N THR A 337 -1.64 -1.37 -26.67
CA THR A 337 -0.95 -0.12 -26.98
C THR A 337 -0.18 0.39 -25.77
N ALA A 338 1.09 0.72 -25.99
CA ALA A 338 2.00 1.10 -24.92
C ALA A 338 1.62 2.42 -24.24
N SER A 339 1.86 2.47 -22.93
CA SER A 339 1.62 3.63 -22.08
C SER A 339 2.95 4.23 -21.59
N ASN A 340 2.96 5.48 -21.15
CA ASN A 340 4.17 6.19 -20.75
C ASN A 340 4.09 6.72 -19.30
N HIS A 341 5.25 6.78 -18.64
CA HIS A 341 5.40 7.32 -17.28
C HIS A 341 4.45 6.70 -16.24
N ILE A 342 4.14 5.41 -16.39
CA ILE A 342 3.18 4.71 -15.51
C ILE A 342 3.82 4.48 -14.14
N THR A 343 3.03 4.61 -13.07
CA THR A 343 3.46 4.30 -11.71
C THR A 343 2.54 3.25 -11.11
N ILE A 344 3.05 2.04 -10.90
CA ILE A 344 2.35 0.96 -10.20
C ILE A 344 3.10 0.71 -8.90
N LYS A 345 2.54 1.08 -7.75
CA LYS A 345 3.27 0.95 -6.49
C LYS A 345 2.45 0.59 -5.27
N ASP A 346 3.12 -0.05 -4.32
CA ASP A 346 2.57 -0.35 -3.00
C ASP A 346 1.26 -1.17 -3.06
N ASN A 347 0.99 -1.90 -4.15
CA ASN A 347 -0.22 -2.72 -4.30
C ASN A 347 0.01 -4.15 -3.79
N ILE A 348 -1.07 -4.81 -3.36
CA ILE A 348 -1.13 -6.25 -3.09
C ILE A 348 -1.92 -6.90 -4.22
N LEU A 349 -1.28 -7.78 -4.98
CA LEU A 349 -1.82 -8.42 -6.18
C LEU A 349 -1.85 -9.92 -5.96
N PHE A 350 -3.03 -10.49 -5.80
CA PHE A 350 -3.25 -11.92 -5.65
C PHE A 350 -4.00 -12.44 -6.87
N ASN A 351 -3.28 -13.10 -7.77
CA ASN A 351 -3.87 -13.73 -8.96
C ASN A 351 -4.15 -15.21 -8.67
N GLY A 352 -5.42 -15.52 -8.42
CA GLY A 352 -5.93 -16.85 -8.13
C GLY A 352 -6.85 -16.90 -6.91
N ILE A 353 -7.00 -18.11 -6.38
CA ILE A 353 -7.85 -18.50 -5.25
C ILE A 353 -7.06 -18.59 -3.96
N ILE A 354 -7.54 -17.90 -2.92
CA ILE A 354 -7.02 -18.05 -1.54
C ILE A 354 -7.50 -19.40 -0.98
N GLY A 355 -6.59 -20.28 -0.57
CA GLY A 355 -6.91 -21.54 0.11
C GLY A 355 -6.40 -22.79 -0.60
N GLY A 356 -5.11 -23.05 -0.48
CA GLY A 356 -4.39 -24.23 -0.96
C GLY A 356 -3.51 -23.89 -2.16
N ASN A 357 -2.29 -24.42 -2.19
CA ASN A 357 -1.27 -24.20 -3.24
C ASN A 357 -1.70 -24.55 -4.69
N ALA A 358 -2.91 -25.09 -4.88
CA ALA A 358 -3.52 -25.39 -6.17
C ALA A 358 -4.46 -24.29 -6.68
N GLY A 359 -4.64 -23.21 -5.91
CA GLY A 359 -5.54 -22.10 -6.23
C GLY A 359 -4.88 -20.92 -6.94
N LEU A 360 -3.55 -20.76 -6.88
CA LEU A 360 -2.87 -19.64 -7.54
C LEU A 360 -2.84 -19.84 -9.07
N ASN A 361 -3.16 -18.76 -9.80
CA ASN A 361 -3.14 -18.77 -11.27
C ASN A 361 -1.71 -18.75 -11.79
N THR A 362 -1.49 -19.34 -12.97
CA THR A 362 -0.22 -19.33 -13.71
C THR A 362 -0.05 -18.10 -14.60
N GLU A 363 -0.89 -17.09 -14.39
CA GLU A 363 -0.82 -15.79 -15.05
C GLU A 363 -0.16 -14.76 -14.11
N PRO A 364 0.48 -13.70 -14.66
CA PRO A 364 1.22 -12.73 -13.88
C PRO A 364 0.31 -11.86 -13.00
N GLY A 365 0.91 -11.18 -12.02
CA GLY A 365 0.20 -10.11 -11.30
C GLY A 365 0.10 -8.83 -12.13
N ILE A 366 1.11 -8.57 -12.96
CA ILE A 366 1.18 -7.38 -13.82
C ILE A 366 1.64 -7.78 -15.22
N GLU A 367 0.85 -7.46 -16.24
CA GLU A 367 1.22 -7.64 -17.64
C GLU A 367 1.10 -6.33 -18.43
N LEU A 368 2.21 -5.82 -18.93
CA LEU A 368 2.27 -4.60 -19.73
C LEU A 368 2.82 -4.85 -21.13
N VAL A 369 2.35 -4.06 -22.10
CA VAL A 369 2.96 -4.00 -23.43
C VAL A 369 4.45 -3.70 -23.30
N ALA A 370 5.29 -4.39 -24.07
CA ALA A 370 6.74 -4.35 -23.92
C ALA A 370 7.35 -2.94 -23.91
N THR A 371 6.81 -2.01 -24.70
CA THR A 371 7.30 -0.64 -24.82
C THR A 371 6.64 0.33 -23.82
N THR A 372 5.92 -0.17 -22.83
CA THR A 372 5.34 0.65 -21.76
C THR A 372 6.42 1.07 -20.80
N THR A 373 6.51 2.39 -20.56
CA THR A 373 7.55 3.00 -19.72
C THR A 373 6.99 3.44 -18.38
N GLY A 374 7.81 3.39 -17.33
CA GLY A 374 7.36 3.74 -16.00
C GLY A 374 8.17 3.12 -14.87
N ALA A 375 7.57 3.06 -13.69
CA ALA A 375 8.14 2.44 -12.51
C ALA A 375 7.09 1.54 -11.83
N ILE A 376 7.51 0.31 -11.52
CA ILE A 376 6.75 -0.68 -10.77
C ILE A 376 7.51 -0.94 -9.48
N VAL A 377 6.97 -0.48 -8.35
CA VAL A 377 7.74 -0.33 -7.11
C VAL A 377 6.99 -0.84 -5.88
N ASN A 378 7.65 -1.64 -5.04
CA ASN A 378 7.12 -2.11 -3.74
C ASN A 378 5.76 -2.84 -3.81
N ASN A 379 5.46 -3.51 -4.91
CA ASN A 379 4.23 -4.32 -5.00
C ASN A 379 4.48 -5.71 -4.41
N THR A 380 3.47 -6.26 -3.74
CA THR A 380 3.44 -7.67 -3.32
C THR A 380 2.63 -8.46 -4.33
N ILE A 381 3.24 -9.45 -4.96
CA ILE A 381 2.64 -10.23 -6.04
C ILE A 381 2.58 -11.69 -5.64
N ILE A 382 1.39 -12.27 -5.73
CA ILE A 382 1.09 -13.63 -5.32
C ILE A 382 0.42 -14.34 -6.51
N CYS A 383 1.19 -15.19 -7.19
CA CYS A 383 0.75 -16.01 -8.33
C CYS A 383 1.71 -17.21 -8.50
N ASN A 384 1.40 -18.13 -9.41
CA ASN A 384 2.13 -19.39 -9.65
C ASN A 384 2.82 -19.38 -11.01
N GLU A 385 3.75 -18.46 -11.18
CA GLU A 385 4.59 -18.34 -12.37
C GLU A 385 5.77 -19.30 -12.32
N ALA A 386 6.25 -19.76 -13.48
CA ALA A 386 7.38 -20.69 -13.54
C ALA A 386 8.71 -20.09 -13.01
N ASN A 387 8.79 -18.77 -12.92
CA ASN A 387 9.88 -18.05 -12.27
C ASN A 387 9.37 -16.70 -11.70
N PRO A 388 9.96 -16.20 -10.60
CA PRO A 388 9.52 -14.95 -9.98
C PRO A 388 9.52 -13.72 -10.91
N GLN A 389 10.41 -13.67 -11.88
CA GLN A 389 10.53 -12.57 -12.84
C GLN A 389 9.35 -12.52 -13.83
N ALA A 390 8.70 -13.67 -14.10
CA ALA A 390 7.53 -13.73 -14.96
C ALA A 390 6.27 -13.16 -14.29
N SER A 391 6.27 -12.98 -12.96
CA SER A 391 5.15 -12.35 -12.24
C SER A 391 4.91 -10.88 -12.59
N ILE A 392 5.89 -10.24 -13.26
CA ILE A 392 5.80 -8.90 -13.84
C ILE A 392 6.33 -8.93 -15.27
N ILE A 393 5.44 -8.74 -16.25
CA ILE A 393 5.80 -8.58 -17.66
C ILE A 393 5.83 -7.08 -17.97
N ALA A 394 7.00 -6.45 -17.89
CA ALA A 394 7.14 -5.00 -18.16
C ALA A 394 8.59 -4.65 -18.59
N ALA A 395 8.89 -4.82 -19.88
CA ALA A 395 10.27 -4.77 -20.37
C ALA A 395 10.95 -3.39 -20.23
N ASP A 396 10.20 -2.30 -20.43
CA ASP A 396 10.74 -0.92 -20.41
C ASP A 396 10.40 -0.15 -19.10
N CYS A 397 10.01 -0.84 -18.03
CA CYS A 397 9.73 -0.25 -16.71
C CYS A 397 10.87 -0.48 -15.72
N PHE A 398 11.09 0.49 -14.82
CA PHE A 398 11.96 0.29 -13.66
C PHE A 398 11.26 -0.61 -12.63
N LEU A 399 11.89 -1.72 -12.26
CA LEU A 399 11.42 -2.62 -11.21
C LEU A 399 12.25 -2.40 -9.94
N ALA A 400 11.61 -2.08 -8.82
CA ALA A 400 12.33 -1.89 -7.54
C ALA A 400 11.49 -2.32 -6.33
N GLY A 401 12.05 -3.13 -5.43
CA GLY A 401 11.41 -3.44 -4.15
C GLY A 401 10.15 -4.30 -4.23
N ASN A 402 9.76 -4.80 -5.41
CA ASN A 402 8.63 -5.71 -5.55
C ASN A 402 8.98 -7.08 -4.96
N THR A 403 7.99 -7.80 -4.47
CA THR A 403 8.15 -9.14 -3.89
C THR A 403 7.17 -10.13 -4.49
N TYR A 404 7.63 -11.36 -4.67
CA TYR A 404 6.90 -12.49 -5.23
C TYR A 404 6.61 -13.54 -4.15
N SER A 405 5.47 -14.24 -4.23
CA SER A 405 5.21 -15.44 -3.43
C SER A 405 4.28 -16.41 -4.16
N GLU A 406 4.64 -17.69 -4.17
CA GLU A 406 3.85 -18.77 -4.81
C GLU A 406 3.38 -19.85 -3.82
N THR A 407 3.71 -19.72 -2.53
CA THR A 407 3.44 -20.78 -1.53
C THR A 407 2.84 -20.22 -0.25
N GLU A 408 1.74 -20.82 0.22
CA GLU A 408 0.95 -20.31 1.35
C GLU A 408 1.52 -20.59 2.76
N SER A 409 2.60 -21.36 2.96
CA SER A 409 3.05 -21.66 4.34
C SER A 409 4.51 -22.03 4.61
N THR A 410 5.41 -22.02 3.61
CA THR A 410 6.82 -22.45 3.86
C THR A 410 7.89 -21.64 3.13
N ALA A 411 7.54 -20.83 2.13
CA ALA A 411 8.47 -19.94 1.43
C ALA A 411 8.32 -18.50 1.95
N ARG A 412 9.43 -17.79 2.10
CA ARG A 412 9.42 -16.34 2.32
C ARG A 412 9.25 -15.67 0.97
N SER A 413 8.55 -14.53 0.91
CA SER A 413 8.46 -13.76 -0.33
C SER A 413 9.85 -13.41 -0.85
N GLU A 414 10.08 -13.61 -2.15
CA GLU A 414 11.36 -13.38 -2.80
C GLU A 414 11.35 -12.01 -3.51
N PRO A 415 12.43 -11.21 -3.45
CA PRO A 415 12.41 -9.91 -4.12
C PRO A 415 12.58 -10.06 -5.65
N ILE A 416 11.79 -9.29 -6.41
CA ILE A 416 11.79 -9.23 -7.87
C ILE A 416 12.61 -8.01 -8.32
N GLY A 417 13.35 -8.11 -9.42
CA GLY A 417 14.07 -6.98 -10.02
C GLY A 417 15.44 -6.67 -9.38
N ILE A 418 15.90 -7.47 -8.42
CA ILE A 418 17.32 -7.51 -8.05
C ILE A 418 18.06 -8.33 -9.11
N ALA A 419 18.62 -7.65 -10.10
CA ALA A 419 19.74 -8.21 -10.84
C ALA A 419 20.88 -8.48 -9.83
N ASN A 420 21.16 -9.76 -9.56
CA ASN A 420 22.37 -10.26 -8.94
C ASN A 420 22.81 -9.60 -7.60
N LEU A 421 22.00 -9.66 -6.54
CA LEU A 421 22.50 -9.40 -5.18
C LEU A 421 23.06 -10.65 -4.47
N PHE A 422 23.29 -11.72 -5.24
CA PHE A 422 24.18 -12.83 -4.92
C PHE A 422 25.21 -13.04 -6.06
N ASP A 423 25.60 -11.97 -6.76
CA ASP A 423 26.83 -12.04 -7.54
C ASP A 423 27.99 -12.17 -6.55
N VAL A 424 28.71 -13.28 -6.67
CA VAL A 424 29.86 -13.66 -5.83
C VAL A 424 30.97 -12.59 -5.85
N ASP A 425 30.86 -11.63 -6.76
CA ASP A 425 31.65 -10.41 -6.87
C ASP A 425 31.60 -9.52 -5.61
N THR A 426 30.49 -9.48 -4.86
CA THR A 426 30.35 -8.59 -3.68
C THR A 426 31.08 -9.08 -2.42
N LEU A 427 31.56 -10.33 -2.38
CA LEU A 427 32.42 -10.84 -1.30
C LEU A 427 33.91 -10.61 -1.55
N GLY A 428 34.28 -9.87 -2.60
CA GLY A 428 35.68 -9.60 -2.95
C GLY A 428 36.43 -10.88 -3.34
N LEU A 429 35.70 -11.88 -3.82
CA LEU A 429 36.23 -13.22 -4.07
C LEU A 429 36.71 -13.45 -5.48
N LEU A 430 36.15 -12.73 -6.44
CA LEU A 430 36.58 -12.78 -7.83
C LEU A 430 37.34 -11.49 -8.12
N GLY A 431 38.66 -11.59 -8.07
CA GLY A 431 39.53 -10.61 -8.68
C GLY A 431 39.38 -10.69 -10.20
N LEU A 432 38.45 -9.93 -10.76
CA LEU A 432 38.43 -9.48 -12.16
C LEU A 432 38.59 -10.58 -13.24
N GLY A 433 37.62 -11.48 -13.39
CA GLY A 433 37.58 -12.40 -14.54
C GLY A 433 36.31 -13.26 -14.65
N LYS A 434 36.06 -13.83 -15.85
CA LYS A 434 34.94 -14.74 -16.19
C LYS A 434 35.07 -16.14 -15.54
N GLY A 435 35.75 -16.23 -14.40
CA GLY A 435 36.17 -17.50 -13.81
C GLY A 435 35.01 -18.27 -13.20
N LYS A 436 35.16 -19.59 -13.13
CA LYS A 436 34.23 -20.51 -12.47
C LYS A 436 34.72 -20.87 -11.06
N ILE A 437 33.79 -21.34 -10.24
CA ILE A 437 34.08 -21.95 -8.94
C ILE A 437 34.23 -23.45 -9.13
N ILE A 438 35.29 -24.03 -8.57
CA ILE A 438 35.58 -25.47 -8.58
C ILE A 438 35.56 -25.96 -7.14
N TYR A 439 34.81 -27.02 -6.85
CA TYR A 439 34.64 -27.57 -5.51
C TYR A 439 35.54 -28.77 -5.29
N CYS A 440 36.18 -28.84 -4.11
CA CYS A 440 37.12 -29.89 -3.73
C CYS A 440 36.84 -30.40 -2.31
N ASP A 441 36.61 -31.70 -2.14
CA ASP A 441 36.27 -32.34 -0.86
C ASP A 441 36.82 -33.79 -0.81
N SER A 442 37.72 -34.06 0.13
CA SER A 442 38.36 -35.37 0.31
C SER A 442 37.44 -36.46 0.87
N SER A 443 36.17 -36.13 1.11
CA SER A 443 35.16 -37.06 1.66
C SER A 443 34.15 -37.56 0.62
N GLU A 444 34.12 -36.95 -0.55
CA GLU A 444 33.36 -37.44 -1.70
C GLU A 444 34.21 -38.44 -2.48
N SER A 445 33.56 -39.41 -3.15
CA SER A 445 34.23 -40.36 -4.05
C SER A 445 33.19 -40.89 -5.05
N THR A 446 32.48 -39.98 -5.69
CA THR A 446 31.26 -40.32 -6.46
C THR A 446 31.58 -40.71 -7.90
N GLY A 447 32.81 -40.54 -8.39
CA GLY A 447 33.21 -40.88 -9.75
C GLY A 447 32.54 -40.02 -10.83
N LEU A 448 31.97 -38.88 -10.42
CA LEU A 448 31.28 -37.88 -11.24
C LEU A 448 31.90 -36.48 -11.00
N GLU A 449 33.21 -36.42 -10.77
CA GLU A 449 33.98 -35.26 -10.30
C GLU A 449 34.17 -34.17 -11.37
N ASP A 450 33.08 -33.51 -11.78
CA ASP A 450 33.16 -32.34 -12.67
C ASP A 450 33.52 -31.03 -11.95
N GLY A 451 33.56 -31.05 -10.62
CA GLY A 451 33.95 -29.93 -9.76
C GLY A 451 32.97 -28.78 -9.74
N LEU A 452 31.79 -28.86 -10.37
CA LEU A 452 30.85 -27.73 -10.50
C LEU A 452 29.92 -27.55 -9.30
N THR A 453 29.79 -28.56 -8.45
CA THR A 453 28.99 -28.51 -7.21
C THR A 453 29.69 -29.30 -6.10
N TRP A 454 29.27 -29.13 -4.84
CA TRP A 454 29.79 -29.98 -3.75
C TRP A 454 29.48 -31.47 -3.93
N ALA A 455 28.37 -31.83 -4.59
CA ALA A 455 28.01 -33.24 -4.84
C ALA A 455 28.86 -33.90 -5.94
N THR A 456 29.55 -33.07 -6.73
CA THR A 456 30.44 -33.47 -7.82
C THR A 456 31.85 -32.93 -7.59
N ALA A 457 32.20 -32.64 -6.33
CA ALA A 457 33.50 -32.11 -5.95
C ALA A 457 34.60 -33.10 -6.33
N THR A 458 35.77 -32.55 -6.66
CA THR A 458 37.00 -33.34 -6.86
C THR A 458 37.55 -33.81 -5.51
N ASP A 459 38.18 -34.98 -5.49
CA ASP A 459 38.66 -35.60 -4.26
C ASP A 459 39.97 -34.94 -3.77
N THR A 460 40.77 -34.40 -4.70
CA THR A 460 42.07 -33.77 -4.42
C THR A 460 42.15 -32.34 -4.94
N ILE A 461 43.03 -31.52 -4.36
CA ILE A 461 43.25 -30.15 -4.86
C ILE A 461 43.87 -30.17 -6.26
N ASP A 462 44.71 -31.17 -6.57
CA ASP A 462 45.36 -31.31 -7.87
C ASP A 462 44.34 -31.58 -9.00
N GLU A 463 43.38 -32.48 -8.77
CA GLU A 463 42.26 -32.71 -9.69
C GLU A 463 41.42 -31.44 -9.89
N ALA A 464 41.23 -30.64 -8.83
CA ALA A 464 40.55 -29.35 -8.94
C ALA A 464 41.34 -28.33 -9.80
N ILE A 465 42.68 -28.37 -9.72
CA ILE A 465 43.57 -27.54 -10.54
C ILE A 465 43.46 -27.93 -12.02
N ASP A 466 43.40 -29.23 -12.33
CA ASP A 466 43.25 -29.74 -13.70
C ASP A 466 41.96 -29.26 -14.39
N LEU A 467 40.91 -28.96 -13.61
CA LEU A 467 39.66 -28.39 -14.12
C LEU A 467 39.73 -26.87 -14.35
N ALA A 468 40.75 -26.18 -13.82
CA ALA A 468 40.86 -24.74 -13.88
C ALA A 468 41.35 -24.24 -15.25
N THR A 469 40.85 -23.07 -15.64
CA THR A 469 41.23 -22.41 -16.89
C THR A 469 42.21 -21.26 -16.60
N ALA A 470 43.30 -21.21 -17.37
CA ALA A 470 44.31 -20.16 -17.25
C ALA A 470 43.74 -18.75 -17.50
N SER A 471 44.11 -17.80 -16.64
CA SER A 471 43.86 -16.34 -16.81
C SER A 471 42.40 -15.91 -16.86
N VAL A 472 41.46 -16.75 -16.40
CA VAL A 472 40.03 -16.35 -16.31
C VAL A 472 39.60 -16.02 -14.88
N GLY A 473 40.43 -16.28 -13.87
CA GLY A 473 40.13 -16.00 -12.47
C GLY A 473 39.35 -17.11 -11.77
N ASP A 474 39.57 -18.37 -12.15
CA ASP A 474 38.94 -19.53 -11.49
C ASP A 474 39.32 -19.59 -10.00
N VAL A 475 38.38 -20.07 -9.18
CA VAL A 475 38.55 -20.22 -7.73
C VAL A 475 38.23 -21.65 -7.32
N ILE A 476 39.16 -22.32 -6.65
CA ILE A 476 38.94 -23.62 -6.01
C ILE A 476 38.52 -23.40 -4.57
N LEU A 477 37.33 -23.88 -4.20
CA LEU A 477 36.85 -23.91 -2.82
C LEU A 477 37.10 -25.30 -2.22
N VAL A 478 37.93 -25.33 -1.19
CA VAL A 478 38.31 -26.57 -0.49
C VAL A 478 37.45 -26.72 0.76
N ALA A 479 36.70 -27.81 0.88
CA ALA A 479 35.69 -28.02 1.91
C ALA A 479 36.24 -27.98 3.35
N PRO A 480 35.44 -27.55 4.36
CA PRO A 480 35.84 -27.61 5.76
C PRO A 480 36.23 -29.02 6.21
N GLY A 481 37.43 -29.16 6.74
CA GLY A 481 37.97 -30.44 7.21
C GLY A 481 38.61 -31.31 6.12
N HIS A 482 38.67 -30.83 4.86
CA HIS A 482 39.39 -31.52 3.78
C HIS A 482 40.84 -31.81 4.21
N ALA A 483 41.30 -33.03 3.95
CA ALA A 483 42.62 -33.50 4.34
C ALA A 483 43.30 -34.26 3.20
N GLU A 484 44.43 -33.73 2.74
CA GLU A 484 45.24 -34.35 1.68
C GLU A 484 46.61 -34.76 2.23
N ASN A 485 47.13 -35.89 1.75
CA ASN A 485 48.44 -36.41 2.13
C ASN A 485 49.47 -36.20 1.01
N ILE A 486 50.42 -35.31 1.23
CA ILE A 486 51.51 -34.99 0.31
C ILE A 486 52.63 -36.02 0.49
N ALA A 487 52.53 -37.13 -0.25
CA ALA A 487 53.40 -38.30 -0.13
C ALA A 487 54.48 -38.42 -1.22
N SER A 488 54.53 -37.48 -2.17
CA SER A 488 55.52 -37.45 -3.25
C SER A 488 55.77 -36.01 -3.72
N ALA A 489 56.84 -35.84 -4.50
CA ALA A 489 57.06 -34.59 -5.23
C ALA A 489 55.88 -34.29 -6.16
N ALA A 490 55.59 -32.99 -6.32
CA ALA A 490 54.52 -32.45 -7.17
C ALA A 490 53.12 -33.05 -6.89
N ALA A 491 52.78 -33.38 -5.64
CA ALA A 491 51.46 -33.95 -5.34
C ALA A 491 50.32 -32.93 -5.48
N VAL A 492 50.64 -31.64 -5.41
CA VAL A 492 49.76 -30.53 -5.83
C VAL A 492 50.60 -29.63 -6.73
N ASP A 493 50.23 -29.52 -8.00
CA ASP A 493 50.92 -28.68 -8.98
C ASP A 493 50.06 -27.49 -9.39
N ALA A 494 50.22 -26.36 -8.71
CA ALA A 494 49.50 -25.13 -9.04
C ALA A 494 50.14 -24.44 -10.27
N ASP A 495 49.78 -24.94 -11.45
CA ASP A 495 50.34 -24.60 -12.76
C ASP A 495 49.39 -23.75 -13.65
N VAL A 496 48.25 -23.32 -13.10
CA VAL A 496 47.26 -22.47 -13.77
C VAL A 496 47.40 -21.00 -13.35
N ILE A 497 47.72 -20.12 -14.32
CA ILE A 497 47.91 -18.68 -14.08
C ILE A 497 46.61 -18.01 -13.58
N GLY A 498 46.74 -17.22 -12.51
CA GLY A 498 45.62 -16.44 -11.93
C GLY A 498 44.65 -17.25 -11.06
N LEU A 499 45.00 -18.48 -10.68
CA LEU A 499 44.18 -19.37 -9.86
C LEU A 499 44.17 -18.95 -8.38
N THR A 500 42.99 -19.00 -7.74
CA THR A 500 42.89 -18.90 -6.27
C THR A 500 42.39 -20.21 -5.67
N ILE A 501 43.14 -20.77 -4.73
CA ILE A 501 42.75 -21.94 -3.92
C ILE A 501 42.39 -21.44 -2.52
N TRP A 502 41.14 -21.64 -2.11
CA TRP A 502 40.63 -21.13 -0.84
C TRP A 502 40.01 -22.24 0.02
N GLY A 503 40.64 -22.49 1.16
CA GLY A 503 40.05 -23.33 2.20
C GLY A 503 38.88 -22.66 2.90
N LEU A 504 37.76 -23.36 2.93
CA LEU A 504 36.60 -23.01 3.73
C LEU A 504 36.73 -23.72 5.08
N GLY A 505 36.47 -23.04 6.19
CA GLY A 505 36.58 -23.62 7.53
C GLY A 505 37.42 -22.78 8.50
N ASN A 506 37.26 -23.06 9.78
CA ASN A 506 37.95 -22.38 10.87
C ASN A 506 38.44 -23.39 11.92
N GLY A 507 39.38 -22.98 12.77
CA GLY A 507 39.88 -23.85 13.84
C GLY A 507 40.39 -25.20 13.31
N SER A 508 39.88 -26.31 13.85
CA SER A 508 40.26 -27.66 13.40
C SER A 508 39.76 -28.01 12.01
N LEU A 509 38.77 -27.29 11.47
CA LEU A 509 38.17 -27.53 10.16
C LEU A 509 38.86 -26.77 9.02
N VAL A 510 39.96 -26.05 9.28
CA VAL A 510 40.78 -25.49 8.20
C VAL A 510 41.37 -26.64 7.36
N PRO A 511 41.20 -26.65 6.03
CA PRO A 511 41.74 -27.70 5.16
C PRO A 511 43.24 -27.89 5.37
N THR A 512 43.69 -29.14 5.42
CA THR A 512 45.05 -29.49 5.82
C THR A 512 45.77 -30.33 4.77
N LEU A 513 46.90 -29.82 4.29
CA LEU A 513 47.88 -30.57 3.48
C LEU A 513 48.97 -31.10 4.40
N SER A 514 49.07 -32.43 4.51
CA SER A 514 50.01 -33.10 5.41
C SER A 514 51.20 -33.68 4.65
N PHE A 515 52.42 -33.20 4.93
CA PHE A 515 53.64 -33.65 4.28
C PHE A 515 54.22 -34.85 5.03
N THR A 516 54.09 -36.04 4.45
CA THR A 516 54.54 -37.31 5.06
C THR A 516 55.77 -37.92 4.39
N ALA A 517 56.19 -37.39 3.25
CA ALA A 517 57.41 -37.80 2.53
C ALA A 517 58.47 -36.69 2.52
N ALA A 518 59.75 -37.09 2.51
CA ALA A 518 60.88 -36.17 2.52
C ALA A 518 61.00 -35.33 1.23
N ASP A 519 60.44 -35.84 0.14
CA ASP A 519 60.34 -35.18 -1.17
C ASP A 519 58.93 -34.63 -1.45
N GLY A 520 58.03 -34.62 -0.45
CA GLY A 520 56.70 -34.05 -0.58
C GLY A 520 56.73 -32.55 -0.87
N THR A 521 56.14 -32.12 -1.99
CA THR A 521 56.11 -30.70 -2.38
C THR A 521 54.77 -30.28 -2.96
N VAL A 522 54.37 -29.04 -2.65
CA VAL A 522 53.36 -28.29 -3.41
C VAL A 522 54.12 -27.38 -4.37
N LEU A 523 53.95 -27.59 -5.67
CA LEU A 523 54.60 -26.77 -6.69
C LEU A 523 53.70 -25.59 -7.06
N VAL A 524 54.31 -24.42 -7.25
CA VAL A 524 53.65 -23.22 -7.73
C VAL A 524 54.41 -22.78 -8.97
N GLN A 525 53.90 -23.14 -10.14
CA GLN A 525 54.61 -23.02 -11.41
C GLN A 525 54.06 -21.92 -12.31
N ALA A 526 52.90 -21.34 -11.98
CA ALA A 526 52.29 -20.25 -12.72
C ALA A 526 52.28 -18.92 -11.98
N ASP A 527 52.16 -17.83 -12.75
CA ASP A 527 52.02 -16.48 -12.21
C ASP A 527 50.67 -16.30 -11.49
N ASN A 528 50.65 -15.48 -10.44
CA ASN A 528 49.43 -15.04 -9.75
C ASN A 528 48.57 -16.17 -9.13
N VAL A 529 49.20 -17.27 -8.73
CA VAL A 529 48.54 -18.30 -7.91
C VAL A 529 48.42 -17.83 -6.46
N THR A 530 47.23 -17.97 -5.87
CA THR A 530 46.97 -17.57 -4.48
C THR A 530 46.42 -18.74 -3.67
N PHE A 531 47.07 -19.09 -2.55
CA PHE A 531 46.50 -19.96 -1.52
C PHE A 531 45.94 -19.13 -0.37
N LYS A 532 44.69 -19.39 0.04
CA LYS A 532 44.03 -18.74 1.17
C LYS A 532 43.51 -19.78 2.14
N ASN A 533 43.71 -19.54 3.44
CA ASN A 533 43.13 -20.34 4.52
C ASN A 533 43.36 -21.87 4.37
N ILE A 534 44.57 -22.26 3.97
CA ILE A 534 45.03 -23.66 3.94
C ILE A 534 46.07 -23.85 5.05
N ARG A 535 45.99 -24.97 5.78
CA ARG A 535 47.00 -25.39 6.75
C ARG A 535 47.99 -26.33 6.07
N PHE A 536 49.27 -25.97 6.09
CA PHE A 536 50.36 -26.85 5.68
C PHE A 536 50.98 -27.46 6.94
N LEU A 537 50.96 -28.78 7.07
CA LEU A 537 51.41 -29.50 8.26
C LEU A 537 52.51 -30.51 7.91
N THR A 538 53.68 -30.39 8.55
CA THR A 538 54.76 -31.38 8.44
C THR A 538 54.66 -32.37 9.60
N SER A 539 54.80 -33.68 9.34
CA SER A 539 54.87 -34.71 10.37
C SER A 539 56.28 -34.92 10.92
#